data_AF-A0A067M1F5-F1
#
_entry.id   AF-A0A067M1F5-F1
#
_cell.length_a   1.000
_cell.length_b   1.000
_cell.length_c   1.000
_cell.angle_alpha   90.00
_cell.angle_beta   90.00
_cell.angle_gamma   90.00
#
_symmetry.space_group_name_H-M   'P 1'
#
loop_
_entity.id
_entity.type
_entity.pdbx_description
1 polymer ?
#
loop_
_entity_poly.entity_id
_entity_poly.type
_entity_poly.pdbx_seq_one_letter_code
_entity_poly.pdbx_strand_id
1 'polypeptide(L)'
;KHVVVFSICMQSNEQRCNTLQTIVGVFAHLCNAPERVVEMMAHAGLSVSSSSVLNMVNSLSKKSKHLIRDFVQTTCVSVGYDNLDVAFKSAQPTIEKTVTT
;
A
#
# COMPACT_ATOMS: atom_id res chain seq x y z
N LYS A 1 -1.37 18.48 -30.11
CA LYS A 1 -0.27 17.51 -29.90
C LYS A 1 -0.39 16.80 -28.54
N HIS A 2 -0.46 17.51 -27.42
CA HIS A 2 -0.58 16.91 -26.07
C HIS A 2 -1.80 16.00 -25.86
N VAL A 3 -2.99 16.42 -26.32
CA VAL A 3 -4.24 15.64 -26.16
C VAL A 3 -4.14 14.26 -26.82
N VAL A 4 -3.52 14.19 -28.01
CA VAL A 4 -3.34 12.93 -28.75
C VAL A 4 -2.44 11.96 -27.99
N VAL A 5 -1.36 12.46 -27.39
CA VAL A 5 -0.45 11.63 -26.58
C VAL A 5 -1.17 11.09 -25.34
N PHE A 6 -1.95 11.94 -24.66
CA PHE A 6 -2.77 11.50 -23.52
C PHE A 6 -3.78 10.42 -23.91
N SER A 7 -4.47 10.56 -25.04
CA SER A 7 -5.42 9.55 -25.53
C SER A 7 -4.76 8.21 -25.81
N ILE A 8 -3.56 8.21 -26.42
CA ILE A 8 -2.80 6.99 -26.69
C ILE A 8 -2.33 6.32 -25.39
N CYS A 9 -1.80 7.09 -24.45
CA CYS A 9 -1.33 6.56 -23.17
C CYS A 9 -2.48 6.08 -22.27
N MET A 10 -3.64 6.75 -22.32
CA MET A 10 -4.82 6.28 -21.60
C MET A 10 -5.35 5.01 -22.23
N GLN A 11 -5.53 4.90 -23.55
CA GLN A 11 -6.10 3.69 -24.17
C GLN A 11 -5.08 2.57 -24.46
N SER A 12 -3.89 2.62 -23.86
CA SER A 12 -2.90 1.57 -24.05
C SER A 12 -3.37 0.26 -23.41
N ASN A 13 -3.62 -0.77 -24.22
CA ASN A 13 -4.09 -2.09 -23.76
C ASN A 13 -2.93 -3.07 -23.54
N GLU A 14 -1.71 -2.56 -23.36
CA GLU A 14 -0.52 -3.36 -23.14
C GLU A 14 -0.19 -3.37 -21.63
N GLN A 15 -0.08 -4.57 -21.05
CA GLN A 15 0.18 -4.76 -19.62
C GLN A 15 1.50 -4.09 -19.18
N ARG A 16 2.46 -3.97 -20.10
CA ARG A 16 3.77 -3.36 -19.84
C ARG A 16 3.79 -1.83 -19.97
N CYS A 17 2.76 -1.23 -20.55
CA CYS A 17 2.69 0.20 -20.86
C CYS A 17 1.46 0.89 -20.27
N ASN A 18 0.86 0.31 -19.22
CA ASN A 18 -0.35 0.82 -18.57
C ASN A 18 -0.06 1.75 -17.39
N THR A 19 1.14 2.34 -17.29
CA THR A 19 1.56 3.15 -16.14
C THR A 19 0.59 4.29 -15.84
N LEU A 20 0.12 5.00 -16.87
CA LEU A 20 -0.82 6.12 -16.70
C LEU A 20 -2.19 5.65 -16.17
N GLN A 21 -2.77 4.61 -16.77
CA GLN A 21 -4.01 3.99 -16.30
C GLN A 21 -3.88 3.46 -14.86
N THR A 22 -2.72 2.91 -14.53
CA THR A 22 -2.42 2.41 -13.19
C THR A 22 -2.40 3.55 -12.17
N ILE A 23 -1.70 4.66 -12.47
CA ILE A 23 -1.68 5.84 -11.59
C ILE A 23 -3.10 6.38 -11.37
N VAL A 24 -3.89 6.48 -12.44
CA VAL A 24 -5.28 6.96 -12.36
C VAL A 24 -6.14 6.02 -11.49
N GLY A 25 -6.05 4.70 -11.69
CA GLY A 25 -6.81 3.72 -10.91
C GLY A 25 -6.44 3.73 -9.42
N VAL A 26 -5.14 3.85 -9.12
CA VAL A 26 -4.63 3.94 -7.75
C VAL A 26 -5.07 5.24 -7.09
N PHE A 27 -4.97 6.36 -7.80
CA PHE A 27 -5.44 7.66 -7.30
C PHE A 27 -6.94 7.62 -6.96
N ALA A 28 -7.76 7.08 -7.86
CA ALA A 28 -9.19 6.93 -7.61
C ALA A 28 -9.49 6.06 -6.38
N HIS A 29 -8.75 4.96 -6.20
CA HIS A 29 -8.85 4.11 -5.02
C HIS A 29 -8.47 4.86 -3.73
N LEU A 30 -7.40 5.66 -3.75
CA LEU A 30 -6.97 6.47 -2.60
C LEU A 30 -7.97 7.58 -2.24
N CYS A 31 -8.69 8.11 -3.23
CA CYS A 31 -9.78 9.07 -3.02
C CYS A 31 -11.08 8.42 -2.51
N ASN A 32 -11.08 7.12 -2.19
CA ASN A 32 -12.27 6.35 -1.82
C ASN A 32 -13.37 6.44 -2.89
N ALA A 33 -13.00 6.49 -4.17
CA ALA A 33 -13.97 6.43 -5.25
C ALA A 33 -14.76 5.11 -5.17
N PRO A 34 -16.08 5.12 -5.40
CA PRO A 34 -16.86 3.89 -5.42
C PRO A 34 -16.30 2.90 -6.44
N GLU A 35 -16.25 1.62 -6.08
CA GLU A 35 -15.70 0.58 -6.96
C GLU A 35 -16.36 0.55 -8.35
N ARG A 36 -17.66 0.83 -8.41
CA ARG A 36 -18.40 0.95 -9.69
C ARG A 36 -17.84 2.04 -10.60
N VAL A 37 -17.37 3.16 -10.05
CA VAL A 37 -16.78 4.26 -10.82
C VAL A 37 -15.41 3.85 -11.35
N VAL A 38 -14.60 3.21 -10.51
CA VAL A 38 -13.28 2.68 -10.93
C VAL A 38 -13.43 1.63 -12.03
N GLU A 39 -14.41 0.73 -11.89
CA GLU A 39 -14.66 -0.30 -12.90
C GLU A 39 -15.21 0.28 -14.22
N MET A 40 -16.07 1.31 -14.14
CA MET A 40 -16.49 2.07 -15.31
C MET A 40 -15.30 2.73 -16.02
N MET A 41 -14.38 3.35 -15.27
CA MET A 41 -13.16 3.94 -15.82
C MET A 41 -12.25 2.89 -16.45
N ALA A 42 -12.18 1.69 -15.87
CA ALA A 42 -11.42 0.57 -16.41
C ALA A 42 -12.00 0.10 -17.75
N HIS A 43 -13.32 -0.07 -17.83
CA HIS A 43 -14.01 -0.41 -19.09
C HIS A 43 -13.89 0.69 -20.16
N ALA A 44 -13.81 1.96 -19.76
CA ALA A 44 -13.54 3.07 -20.66
C ALA A 44 -12.06 3.15 -21.12
N GLY A 45 -11.19 2.27 -20.59
CA GLY A 45 -9.77 2.28 -20.86
C GLY A 45 -9.04 3.47 -20.23
N LEU A 46 -9.59 4.10 -19.19
CA LEU A 46 -9.01 5.26 -18.50
C LEU A 46 -8.23 4.86 -17.25
N SER A 47 -8.52 3.70 -16.67
CA SER A 47 -7.84 3.14 -15.51
C SER A 47 -7.64 1.63 -15.63
N VAL A 48 -6.92 1.04 -14.69
CA VAL A 48 -6.94 -0.42 -14.47
C VAL A 48 -8.16 -0.81 -13.63
N SER A 49 -8.54 -2.09 -13.66
CA SER A 49 -9.67 -2.62 -12.87
C SER A 49 -9.45 -2.45 -11.36
N SER A 50 -10.55 -2.41 -10.59
CA SER A 50 -10.48 -2.35 -9.12
C SER A 50 -9.62 -3.49 -8.55
N SER A 51 -9.83 -4.71 -9.07
CA SER A 51 -9.05 -5.90 -8.69
C SER A 51 -7.55 -5.75 -8.96
N SER A 52 -7.16 -5.10 -10.06
CA SER A 52 -5.76 -4.85 -10.39
C SER A 52 -5.12 -3.87 -9.40
N VAL A 53 -5.86 -2.83 -9.00
CA VAL A 53 -5.40 -1.88 -7.98
C VAL A 53 -5.15 -2.59 -6.64
N LEU A 54 -6.11 -3.38 -6.17
CA LEU A 54 -5.99 -4.13 -4.91
C LEU A 54 -4.81 -5.12 -4.95
N ASN A 55 -4.63 -5.82 -6.07
CA ASN A 55 -3.48 -6.72 -6.27
C ASN A 55 -2.15 -5.96 -6.23
N MET A 56 -2.10 -4.78 -6.83
CA MET A 56 -0.91 -3.93 -6.81
C MET A 56 -0.60 -3.44 -5.39
N VAL A 57 -1.61 -2.99 -4.62
CA VAL A 57 -1.45 -2.59 -3.21
C VAL A 57 -0.93 -3.76 -2.37
N ASN A 58 -1.51 -4.95 -2.53
CA ASN A 58 -1.06 -6.16 -1.83
C ASN A 58 0.38 -6.54 -2.19
N SER A 59 0.73 -6.50 -3.48
CA SER A 59 2.09 -6.78 -3.96
C SER A 59 3.10 -5.77 -3.42
N LEU A 60 2.76 -4.49 -3.45
CA LEU A 60 3.60 -3.42 -2.91
C LEU A 60 3.80 -3.58 -1.41
N SER A 61 2.76 -3.90 -0.65
CA SER A 61 2.85 -4.17 0.78
C SER A 61 3.78 -5.36 1.08
N LYS A 62 3.64 -6.47 0.34
CA LYS A 62 4.53 -7.64 0.48
C LYS A 62 5.98 -7.28 0.17
N LYS A 63 6.22 -6.53 -0.90
CA LYS A 63 7.57 -6.07 -1.28
C LYS A 63 8.16 -5.15 -0.21
N SER A 64 7.40 -4.19 0.30
CA SER A 64 7.85 -3.31 1.38
C SER A 64 8.19 -4.07 2.65
N LYS A 65 7.38 -5.06 3.05
CA LYS A 65 7.69 -5.94 4.19
C LYS A 65 9.00 -6.70 4.00
N HIS A 66 9.23 -7.23 2.80
CA HIS A 66 10.48 -7.93 2.50
C HIS A 66 11.66 -6.98 2.56
N LEU A 67 11.57 -5.80 1.95
CA LEU A 67 12.64 -4.79 1.97
C LEU A 67 12.94 -4.31 3.40
N ILE A 68 11.92 -4.09 4.23
CA ILE A 68 12.11 -3.73 5.64
C ILE A 68 12.83 -4.84 6.38
N ARG A 69 12.42 -6.11 6.18
CA ARG A 69 13.08 -7.26 6.81
C ARG A 69 14.55 -7.36 6.41
N ASP A 70 14.84 -7.26 5.12
CA ASP A 70 16.20 -7.37 4.59
C ASP A 70 17.06 -6.19 5.08
N PHE A 71 16.49 -4.99 5.12
CA PHE A 71 17.15 -3.80 5.66
C PHE A 71 17.53 -3.96 7.13
N VAL A 72 16.61 -4.45 7.97
CA VAL A 72 16.85 -4.69 9.40
C VAL A 72 17.88 -5.80 9.62
N GLN A 73 17.93 -6.82 8.75
CA GLN A 73 18.92 -7.90 8.84
C GLN A 73 20.33 -7.46 8.45
N THR A 74 20.46 -6.49 7.56
CA THR A 74 21.75 -6.03 7.01
C THR A 74 22.31 -4.78 7.70
N THR A 75 21.48 -4.04 8.43
CA THR A 75 21.84 -2.77 9.05
C THR A 75 21.96 -2.90 10.57
N CYS A 76 22.99 -2.29 11.17
CA CYS A 76 23.08 -2.17 12.62
C CYS A 76 22.00 -1.17 13.10
N VAL A 77 21.02 -1.66 13.85
CA VAL A 77 19.88 -0.85 14.32
C VAL A 77 20.13 -0.39 15.76
N SER A 78 20.00 0.91 16.01
CA SER A 78 19.98 1.45 17.37
C SER A 78 18.53 1.71 17.77
N VAL A 79 18.15 1.17 18.92
CA VAL A 79 16.77 1.21 19.41
C VAL A 79 16.71 2.23 20.54
N GLY A 80 15.99 3.33 20.33
CA GLY A 80 15.74 4.34 21.36
C GLY A 80 14.66 3.90 22.34
N TYR A 81 14.91 4.06 23.63
CA TYR A 81 14.07 3.56 24.73
C TYR A 81 12.73 4.30 24.90
N ASP A 82 12.54 5.44 24.21
CA ASP A 82 11.40 6.35 24.44
C ASP A 82 10.08 5.86 23.80
N ASN A 83 10.14 5.19 22.65
CA ASN A 83 8.95 4.84 21.84
C ASN A 83 8.73 3.33 21.68
N LEU A 84 9.43 2.50 22.43
CA LEU A 84 9.31 1.05 22.35
C LEU A 84 9.04 0.49 23.74
N ASP A 85 7.79 0.07 23.95
CA ASP A 85 7.40 -0.74 25.10
C ASP A 85 7.92 -2.17 24.88
N VAL A 86 9.17 -2.38 25.25
CA VAL A 86 9.77 -3.72 25.26
C VAL A 86 9.26 -4.40 26.53
N ALA A 87 8.27 -5.27 26.36
CA ALA A 87 7.75 -6.10 27.46
C ALA A 87 8.81 -7.10 27.93
N PHE A 88 9.72 -6.64 28.80
CA PHE A 88 10.60 -7.53 29.54
C PHE A 88 9.74 -8.32 30.51
N LYS A 89 9.56 -9.61 30.25
CA LYS A 89 8.96 -10.52 31.24
C LYS A 89 9.92 -10.58 32.44
N SER A 90 9.63 -9.78 33.45
CA SER A 90 10.22 -9.92 34.77
C SER A 90 9.98 -11.35 35.24
N ALA A 91 11.03 -12.03 35.71
CA ALA A 91 10.91 -13.35 36.33
C ALA A 91 10.01 -13.32 37.59
N GLN A 92 9.78 -12.14 38.13
CA GLN A 92 8.95 -11.91 39.30
C GLN A 92 7.59 -11.36 38.84
N PRO A 93 6.47 -12.03 39.17
CA PRO A 93 5.14 -11.55 38.82
C PRO A 93 4.88 -10.23 39.56
N THR A 94 4.76 -9.14 38.80
CA THR A 94 4.25 -7.88 39.33
C THR A 94 2.76 -8.07 39.58
N ILE A 95 2.33 -7.98 40.83
CA ILE A 95 0.91 -7.99 41.18
C ILE A 95 0.29 -6.75 40.57
N GLU A 96 -0.48 -6.92 39.49
CA GLU A 96 -1.31 -5.84 38.98
C GLU A 96 -2.38 -5.52 40.02
N LYS A 97 -2.37 -4.28 40.52
CA LYS A 97 -3.41 -3.82 41.44
C LYS A 97 -4.71 -3.75 40.67
N THR A 98 -5.62 -4.67 40.98
CA THR A 98 -7.01 -4.61 40.55
C THR A 98 -7.62 -3.35 41.18
N VAL A 99 -7.86 -2.34 40.34
CA VAL A 99 -8.61 -1.16 40.77
C VAL A 99 -10.00 -1.65 41.15
N THR A 100 -10.26 -1.68 42.46
CA THR A 100 -11.57 -2.01 43.01
C THR A 100 -12.18 -0.71 43.49
N THR A 101 -13.39 -0.46 42.98
CA THR A 101 -14.34 0.62 43.31
C THR A 101 -14.28 1.83 42.38
#